data_AF-A0AA97AMK4-F1
#
_entry.id   AF-A0AA97AMK4-F1
#
_cell.length_a   1.000
_cell.length_b   1.000
_cell.length_c   1.000
_cell.angle_alpha   90.00
_cell.angle_beta   90.00
_cell.angle_gamma   90.00
#
_symmetry.space_group_name_H-M   'P 1'
#
loop_
_entity.id
_entity.type
_entity.pdbx_description
1 polymer ?
#
loop_
_entity_poly.entity_id
_entity_poly.type
_entity_poly.pdbx_seq_one_letter_code
_entity_poly.pdbx_strand_id
1 'polypeptide(L)'
;MAEEIKIRVEKGGRENQWKIVVEGEGPWTLRLESPNRVESTASGDNIFEALRSMRRELSSRNILLCCNGARVNVRPSGLSASHGAWMVYVLHMWRPSTVRDLVPVFGYAPPHKIGTVEEQDAYWERHLKNRMNWLNFINPLWWIYFFTSSWGKPKRHDF
;
A
#
# COMPACT_ATOMS: atom_id res chain seq x y z
N MET A 1 20.83 0.97 6.58
CA MET A 1 21.18 0.39 5.26
C MET A 1 20.24 0.97 4.21
N ALA A 2 20.67 1.10 2.95
CA ALA A 2 19.83 1.58 1.86
C ALA A 2 19.36 0.39 1.01
N GLU A 3 18.07 0.28 0.77
CA GLU A 3 17.48 -0.78 -0.07
C GLU A 3 16.98 -0.18 -1.38
N GLU A 4 17.41 -0.77 -2.51
CA GLU A 4 17.00 -0.33 -3.85
C GLU A 4 15.94 -1.25 -4.43
N ILE A 5 14.81 -0.68 -4.81
CA ILE A 5 13.66 -1.42 -5.31
C ILE A 5 13.24 -0.86 -6.67
N LYS A 6 13.02 -1.74 -7.64
CA LYS A 6 12.51 -1.37 -8.96
C LYS A 6 10.99 -1.23 -8.88
N ILE A 7 10.47 -0.08 -9.31
CA ILE A 7 9.03 0.19 -9.32
C ILE A 7 8.57 0.61 -10.71
N ARG A 8 7.36 0.21 -11.10
CA ARG A 8 6.72 0.72 -12.31
C ARG A 8 6.03 2.03 -12.03
N VAL A 9 6.14 2.96 -12.97
CA VAL A 9 5.61 4.31 -12.87
C VAL A 9 4.88 4.66 -14.16
N GLU A 10 3.64 5.08 -14.05
CA GLU A 10 2.90 5.63 -15.18
C GLU A 10 3.08 7.14 -15.23
N LYS A 11 3.56 7.64 -16.38
CA LYS A 11 3.74 9.07 -16.66
C LYS A 11 3.35 9.34 -18.11
N GLY A 12 2.39 10.23 -18.33
CA GLY A 12 1.92 10.56 -19.68
C GLY A 12 1.33 9.37 -20.44
N GLY A 13 0.63 8.46 -19.73
CA GLY A 13 0.01 7.27 -20.32
C GLY A 13 0.98 6.14 -20.72
N ARG A 14 2.25 6.22 -20.31
CA ARG A 14 3.25 5.17 -20.54
C ARG A 14 3.77 4.65 -19.21
N GLU A 15 3.81 3.33 -19.05
CA GLU A 15 4.53 2.69 -17.94
C GLU A 15 6.04 2.71 -18.21
N ASN A 16 6.80 3.17 -17.23
CA ASN A 16 8.26 3.19 -17.20
C ASN A 16 8.73 2.46 -15.93
N GLN A 17 9.98 2.02 -15.91
CA GLN A 17 10.58 1.39 -14.73
C GLN A 17 11.58 2.34 -14.08
N TRP A 18 11.34 2.69 -12.81
CA TRP A 18 12.14 3.64 -12.03
C TRP A 18 12.74 3.00 -10.78
N LYS A 19 13.73 3.71 -10.22
CA LYS A 19 14.39 3.56 -8.93
C LYS A 19 13.50 3.97 -7.74
N ILE A 20 13.25 3.17 -6.71
CA ILE A 20 12.99 3.72 -5.37
C ILE A 20 14.05 3.24 -4.39
N VAL A 21 14.68 4.18 -3.69
CA VAL A 21 15.69 3.91 -2.65
C VAL A 21 15.05 4.18 -1.30
N VAL A 22 15.11 3.18 -0.42
CA VAL A 22 14.59 3.23 0.95
C VAL A 22 15.77 3.33 1.91
N GLU A 23 15.81 4.37 2.74
CA GLU A 23 16.88 4.62 3.70
C GLU A 23 16.33 4.72 5.12
N GLY A 24 17.06 4.13 6.06
CA GLY A 24 16.79 4.20 7.50
C GLY A 24 16.20 2.90 8.07
N GLU A 25 16.12 2.86 9.40
CA GLU A 25 15.31 1.89 10.16
C GLU A 25 14.21 2.63 10.95
N GLY A 26 13.95 3.88 10.55
CA GLY A 26 13.16 4.89 11.25
C GLY A 26 13.97 6.15 11.58
N PRO A 27 13.41 7.38 11.44
CA PRO A 27 12.40 7.74 10.45
C PRO A 27 12.84 7.32 9.04
N TRP A 28 11.90 6.91 8.20
CA TRP A 28 12.19 6.32 6.88
C TRP A 28 12.24 7.42 5.83
N THR A 29 13.21 7.34 4.93
CA THR A 29 13.33 8.24 3.78
C THR A 29 13.22 7.45 2.50
N LEU A 30 12.35 7.91 1.59
CA LEU A 30 12.16 7.36 0.26
C LEU A 30 12.68 8.35 -0.77
N ARG A 31 13.44 7.85 -1.73
CA ARG A 31 13.94 8.63 -2.87
C ARG A 31 13.53 7.95 -4.16
N LEU A 32 12.77 8.65 -4.98
CA LEU A 32 12.36 8.17 -6.30
C LEU A 32 13.32 8.71 -7.36
N GLU A 33 13.87 7.81 -8.17
CA GLU A 33 14.87 8.12 -9.19
C GLU A 33 14.37 7.65 -10.56
N SER A 34 14.21 8.58 -11.49
CA SER A 34 14.13 8.24 -12.92
C SER A 34 15.56 7.99 -13.44
N PRO A 35 15.73 7.39 -14.64
CA PRO A 35 17.07 7.04 -15.14
C PRO A 35 18.09 8.18 -15.16
N ASN A 36 17.64 9.43 -15.22
CA ASN A 36 18.49 10.60 -15.40
C ASN A 36 18.45 11.60 -14.23
N ARG A 37 17.56 11.43 -13.23
CA ARG A 37 17.42 12.39 -12.11
C ARG A 37 16.67 11.82 -10.91
N VAL A 38 16.88 12.44 -9.76
CA VAL A 38 15.96 12.32 -8.62
C VAL A 38 14.67 13.08 -8.93
N GLU A 39 13.54 12.39 -8.78
CA GLU A 39 12.21 12.95 -9.06
C GLU A 39 11.54 13.46 -7.78
N SER A 40 11.67 12.76 -6.65
CA SER A 40 11.11 13.19 -5.37
C SER A 40 11.85 12.50 -4.21
N THR A 41 11.91 13.20 -3.07
CA THR A 41 12.40 12.65 -1.81
C THR A 41 11.38 12.98 -0.73
N ALA A 42 10.94 11.98 0.03
CA ALA A 42 9.99 12.16 1.12
C ALA A 42 10.37 11.30 2.31
N SER A 43 10.03 11.77 3.51
CA SER A 43 10.24 11.04 4.75
C SER A 43 8.94 10.82 5.50
N GLY A 44 8.93 9.85 6.42
CA GLY A 44 7.80 9.56 7.28
C GLY A 44 8.16 8.56 8.38
N ASP A 45 7.26 8.43 9.36
CA ASP A 45 7.44 7.52 10.50
C ASP A 45 7.54 6.05 10.08
N ASN A 46 6.95 5.71 8.93
CA ASN A 46 7.07 4.42 8.27
C ASN A 46 7.07 4.61 6.74
N ILE A 47 7.39 3.53 6.02
CA ILE A 47 7.49 3.54 4.56
C ILE A 47 6.16 3.92 3.89
N PHE A 48 5.04 3.48 4.45
CA PHE A 48 3.73 3.79 3.89
C PHE A 48 3.41 5.29 4.00
N GLU A 49 3.72 5.94 5.12
CA GLU A 49 3.55 7.38 5.29
C GLU A 49 4.54 8.19 4.43
N ALA A 50 5.80 7.78 4.35
CA ALA A 50 6.77 8.38 3.44
C ALA A 50 6.29 8.29 1.97
N LEU A 51 5.74 7.14 1.57
CA LEU A 51 5.17 6.92 0.24
C LEU A 51 3.95 7.79 -0.01
N ARG A 52 3.07 7.97 0.98
CA ARG A 52 1.92 8.89 0.89
C ARG A 52 2.39 10.32 0.68
N SER A 53 3.37 10.79 1.44
CA SER A 53 3.95 12.12 1.28
C SER A 53 4.54 12.33 -0.11
N MET A 54 5.36 11.37 -0.59
CA MET A 54 5.89 11.35 -1.95
C MET A 54 4.78 11.42 -3.01
N ARG A 55 3.74 10.60 -2.87
CA ARG A 55 2.62 10.57 -3.82
C ARG A 55 1.88 11.90 -3.90
N ARG A 56 1.68 12.62 -2.80
CA ARG A 56 1.05 13.96 -2.83
C ARG A 56 1.86 14.93 -3.69
N GLU A 57 3.18 14.91 -3.57
CA GLU A 57 4.07 15.74 -4.40
C GLU A 57 4.00 15.33 -5.88
N LEU A 58 4.03 14.03 -6.17
CA LEU A 58 4.00 13.47 -7.53
C LEU A 58 2.67 13.68 -8.25
N SER A 59 1.55 13.75 -7.54
CA SER A 59 0.22 13.99 -8.12
C SER A 59 0.18 15.28 -8.95
N SER A 60 0.83 16.35 -8.48
CA SER A 60 0.93 17.63 -9.21
C SER A 60 1.61 17.51 -10.58
N ARG A 61 2.39 16.45 -10.80
CA ARG A 61 3.17 16.17 -12.01
C ARG A 61 2.57 15.05 -12.85
N ASN A 62 1.38 14.55 -12.50
CA ASN A 62 0.72 13.40 -13.14
C ASN A 62 1.63 12.16 -13.21
N ILE A 63 2.34 11.88 -12.12
CA ILE A 63 3.19 10.69 -11.97
C ILE A 63 2.49 9.72 -11.02
N LEU A 64 2.19 8.51 -11.51
CA LEU A 64 1.54 7.46 -10.72
C LEU A 64 2.53 6.34 -10.40
N LEU A 65 2.69 6.04 -9.11
CA LEU A 65 3.49 4.89 -8.66
C LEU A 65 2.62 3.62 -8.71
N CYS A 66 2.97 2.68 -9.59
CA CYS A 66 2.20 1.46 -9.83
C CYS A 66 2.57 0.36 -8.83
N CYS A 67 2.38 0.64 -7.53
CA CYS A 67 2.64 -0.31 -6.44
C CYS A 67 1.44 -0.50 -5.51
N ASN A 68 1.46 -1.58 -4.73
CA ASN A 68 0.35 -1.92 -3.83
C ASN A 68 0.10 -0.84 -2.78
N GLY A 69 1.13 -0.18 -2.26
CA GLY A 69 0.99 0.94 -1.32
C GLY A 69 0.23 2.13 -1.90
N ALA A 70 0.16 2.23 -3.22
CA ALA A 70 -0.56 3.29 -3.92
C ALA A 70 -2.02 2.96 -4.27
N ARG A 71 -2.48 1.74 -3.96
CA ARG A 71 -3.86 1.33 -4.23
C ARG A 71 -4.85 2.09 -3.34
N VAL A 72 -6.05 2.37 -3.86
CA VAL A 72 -7.12 3.02 -3.08
C VAL A 72 -7.53 2.20 -1.86
N ASN A 73 -7.55 0.87 -1.99
CA ASN A 73 -8.09 -0.02 -0.97
C ASN A 73 -7.01 -0.73 -0.14
N VAL A 74 -5.95 -0.03 0.29
CA VAL A 74 -4.93 -0.64 1.17
C VAL A 74 -4.69 0.17 2.44
N ARG A 75 -4.29 -0.53 3.50
CA ARG A 75 -3.78 0.09 4.74
C ARG A 75 -2.83 -0.86 5.46
N PRO A 76 -1.75 -0.36 6.10
CA PRO A 76 -0.98 -1.18 7.03
C PRO A 76 -1.82 -1.47 8.28
N SER A 77 -1.59 -2.63 8.92
CA SER A 77 -2.07 -2.85 10.29
C SER A 77 -1.26 -2.02 11.27
N GLY A 78 -1.78 -1.80 12.49
CA GLY A 78 -1.01 -1.11 13.54
C GLY A 78 0.34 -1.78 13.82
N LEU A 79 0.37 -3.12 13.88
CA LEU A 79 1.60 -3.89 14.05
C LEU A 79 2.56 -3.73 12.86
N SER A 80 2.05 -3.72 11.63
CA SER A 80 2.91 -3.51 10.47
C SER A 80 3.45 -2.08 10.42
N ALA A 81 2.62 -1.08 10.78
CA ALA A 81 3.02 0.32 10.83
C ALA A 81 4.12 0.57 11.86
N SER A 82 4.08 -0.10 13.02
CA SER A 82 5.14 0.00 14.03
C SER A 82 6.45 -0.67 13.63
N HIS A 83 6.46 -1.49 12.58
CA HIS A 83 7.64 -2.18 12.03
C HIS A 83 7.92 -1.72 10.59
N GLY A 84 7.86 -0.42 10.34
CA GLY A 84 8.26 0.20 9.07
C GLY A 84 7.25 0.09 7.92
N ALA A 85 6.13 -0.61 8.10
CA ALA A 85 5.05 -0.74 7.11
C ALA A 85 5.45 -1.35 5.76
N TRP A 86 6.36 -2.32 5.73
CA TRP A 86 6.77 -3.03 4.50
C TRP A 86 5.63 -3.80 3.80
N MET A 87 4.59 -4.15 4.55
CA MET A 87 3.44 -4.91 4.07
C MET A 87 2.14 -4.14 4.33
N VAL A 88 1.16 -4.27 3.44
CA VAL A 88 -0.17 -3.66 3.59
C VAL A 88 -1.26 -4.68 3.28
N TYR A 89 -2.41 -4.52 3.91
CA TYR A 89 -3.59 -5.34 3.61
C TYR A 89 -4.40 -4.71 2.49
N VAL A 90 -4.80 -5.52 1.51
CA VAL A 90 -5.87 -5.17 0.58
C VAL A 90 -7.21 -5.32 1.30
N LEU A 91 -7.90 -4.21 1.47
CA LEU A 91 -9.15 -4.09 2.20
C LEU A 91 -10.35 -4.38 1.30
N HIS A 92 -11.32 -5.13 1.82
CA HIS A 92 -12.56 -5.48 1.13
C HIS A 92 -13.76 -5.05 1.99
N MET A 93 -14.84 -4.60 1.37
CA MET A 93 -16.05 -4.20 2.10
C MET A 93 -16.93 -5.40 2.48
N TRP A 94 -16.90 -6.47 1.70
CA TRP A 94 -17.78 -7.63 1.90
C TRP A 94 -17.22 -8.69 2.87
N ARG A 95 -15.96 -8.56 3.30
CA ARG A 95 -15.34 -9.49 4.26
C ARG A 95 -14.17 -8.86 5.01
N PRO A 96 -13.82 -9.39 6.19
CA PRO A 96 -12.57 -9.05 6.86
C PRO A 96 -11.33 -9.39 6.01
N SER A 97 -10.27 -8.61 6.20
CA SER A 97 -8.96 -8.87 5.59
C SER A 97 -8.25 -10.01 6.31
N THR A 98 -7.61 -10.92 5.56
CA THR A 98 -6.85 -12.06 6.08
C THR A 98 -5.37 -11.92 5.72
N VAL A 99 -4.52 -12.81 6.22
CA VAL A 99 -3.10 -12.91 5.80
C VAL A 99 -2.94 -13.10 4.28
N ARG A 100 -3.95 -13.66 3.60
CA ARG A 100 -3.95 -13.81 2.13
C ARG A 100 -4.09 -12.47 1.38
N ASP A 101 -4.54 -11.43 2.07
CA ASP A 101 -4.68 -10.08 1.55
C ASP A 101 -3.46 -9.19 1.85
N LEU A 102 -2.49 -9.72 2.59
CA LEU A 102 -1.25 -9.04 2.90
C LEU A 102 -0.34 -9.06 1.67
N VAL A 103 0.09 -7.88 1.22
CA VAL A 103 0.92 -7.70 0.04
C VAL A 103 2.08 -6.74 0.33
N PRO A 104 3.24 -6.89 -0.35
CA PRO A 104 4.36 -5.95 -0.20
C PRO A 104 3.99 -4.56 -0.71
N VAL A 105 4.39 -3.51 0.02
CA VAL A 105 4.09 -2.11 -0.34
C VAL A 105 4.57 -1.74 -1.74
N PHE A 106 5.78 -2.15 -2.09
CA PHE A 106 6.37 -1.85 -3.40
C PHE A 106 6.06 -2.88 -4.48
N GLY A 107 5.32 -3.95 -4.16
CA GLY A 107 4.88 -4.93 -5.17
C GLY A 107 3.98 -4.28 -6.21
N TYR A 108 4.08 -4.71 -7.48
CA TYR A 108 3.35 -4.10 -8.59
C TYR A 108 1.82 -4.10 -8.37
N ALA A 109 1.18 -3.00 -8.74
CA ALA A 109 -0.26 -2.91 -8.90
C ALA A 109 -0.59 -2.13 -10.18
N PRO A 110 -1.58 -2.59 -10.98
CA PRO A 110 -1.89 -1.94 -12.24
C PRO A 110 -2.46 -0.52 -12.04
N PRO A 111 -2.23 0.41 -12.98
CA PRO A 111 -2.60 1.82 -12.87
C PRO A 111 -4.07 2.06 -12.46
N HIS A 112 -5.01 1.30 -13.02
CA HIS A 112 -6.45 1.45 -12.71
C HIS A 112 -6.84 1.11 -11.26
N LYS A 113 -5.95 0.54 -10.45
CA LYS A 113 -6.17 0.31 -9.00
C LYS A 113 -5.53 1.39 -8.13
N ILE A 114 -4.68 2.22 -8.71
CA ILE A 114 -4.00 3.31 -8.05
C ILE A 114 -4.97 4.48 -7.96
N GLY A 115 -4.92 5.20 -6.84
CA GLY A 115 -5.67 6.44 -6.71
C GLY A 115 -4.85 7.51 -6.02
N THR A 116 -5.52 8.59 -5.66
CA THR A 116 -4.99 9.67 -4.84
C THR A 116 -4.84 9.26 -3.38
N VAL A 117 -4.15 10.08 -2.58
CA VAL A 117 -4.04 9.82 -1.14
C VAL A 117 -5.38 10.08 -0.46
N GLU A 118 -6.14 11.05 -0.96
CA GLU A 118 -7.45 11.46 -0.48
C GLU A 118 -8.49 10.35 -0.74
N GLU A 119 -8.47 9.71 -1.91
CA GLU A 119 -9.31 8.54 -2.18
C GLU A 119 -8.97 7.34 -1.28
N GLN A 120 -7.68 7.15 -0.99
CA GLN A 120 -7.22 6.09 -0.08
C GLN A 120 -7.71 6.34 1.35
N ASP A 121 -7.70 7.58 1.82
CA ASP A 121 -8.24 7.95 3.14
C ASP A 121 -9.77 7.83 3.17
N ALA A 122 -10.47 8.30 2.14
CA ALA A 122 -11.92 8.16 2.03
C ALA A 122 -12.35 6.67 2.01
N TYR A 123 -11.59 5.80 1.33
CA TYR A 123 -11.84 4.37 1.36
C TYR A 123 -11.66 3.80 2.77
N TRP A 124 -10.59 4.20 3.47
CA TRP A 124 -10.30 3.75 4.82
C TRP A 124 -11.42 4.11 5.81
N GLU A 125 -11.92 5.35 5.75
CA GLU A 125 -13.04 5.80 6.59
C GLU A 125 -14.31 4.98 6.34
N ARG A 126 -14.68 4.75 5.07
CA ARG A 126 -15.81 3.89 4.72
C ARG A 126 -15.62 2.47 5.22
N HIS A 127 -14.41 1.93 5.10
CA HIS A 127 -14.07 0.59 5.57
C HIS A 127 -14.21 0.46 7.10
N LEU A 128 -13.78 1.48 7.86
CA LEU A 128 -13.96 1.52 9.31
C LEU A 128 -15.43 1.54 9.71
N LYS A 129 -16.22 2.44 9.10
CA LYS A 129 -17.68 2.50 9.34
C LYS A 129 -18.35 1.16 9.02
N ASN A 130 -17.98 0.54 7.90
CA ASN A 130 -18.54 -0.74 7.51
C ASN A 130 -18.16 -1.89 8.46
N ARG A 131 -16.92 -1.92 8.99
CA ARG A 131 -16.51 -2.94 9.99
C ARG A 131 -17.32 -2.85 11.29
N MET A 132 -17.79 -1.67 11.65
CA MET A 132 -18.61 -1.45 12.84
C MET A 132 -20.10 -1.76 12.62
N ASN A 133 -20.51 -2.13 11.40
CA ASN A 133 -21.90 -2.43 11.10
C ASN A 133 -22.32 -3.75 11.76
N TRP A 134 -23.34 -3.69 12.61
CA TRP A 134 -23.85 -4.81 13.39
C TRP A 134 -24.37 -5.97 12.52
N LEU A 135 -24.83 -5.67 11.29
CA LEU A 135 -25.30 -6.69 10.33
C LEU A 135 -24.20 -7.70 9.95
N ASN A 136 -22.93 -7.34 10.11
CA ASN A 136 -21.81 -8.26 9.85
C ASN A 136 -21.78 -9.45 10.82
N PHE A 137 -22.32 -9.32 12.03
CA PHE A 137 -22.36 -10.40 13.02
C PHE A 137 -23.41 -11.47 12.70
N ILE A 138 -24.33 -11.19 11.77
CA ILE A 138 -25.33 -12.14 11.26
C ILE A 138 -24.79 -12.94 10.06
N ASN A 139 -23.66 -12.51 9.46
CA ASN A 139 -23.09 -13.13 8.28
C ASN A 139 -22.23 -14.38 8.64
N PRO A 140 -22.60 -15.61 8.20
CA PRO A 140 -21.84 -16.83 8.51
C PRO A 140 -20.40 -16.81 7.98
N LEU A 141 -20.08 -16.01 6.95
CA LEU A 141 -18.70 -15.84 6.47
C LEU A 141 -17.77 -15.19 7.51
N TRP A 142 -18.31 -14.37 8.42
CA TRP A 142 -17.54 -13.82 9.54
C TRP A 142 -17.15 -14.88 10.57
N TRP A 143 -18.02 -15.85 10.80
CA TRP A 143 -17.76 -16.99 11.68
C TRP A 143 -16.73 -17.93 11.06
N ILE A 144 -16.88 -18.27 9.77
CA ILE A 144 -15.88 -19.04 9.03
C ILE A 144 -14.53 -18.31 9.05
N TYR A 145 -14.51 -16.99 8.87
CA TYR A 145 -13.29 -16.19 9.03
C TYR A 145 -12.67 -16.36 10.42
N PHE A 146 -13.47 -16.21 11.49
CA PHE A 146 -12.98 -16.36 12.87
C PHE A 146 -12.32 -17.73 13.10
N PHE A 147 -12.90 -18.80 12.54
CA PHE A 147 -12.36 -20.17 12.67
C PHE A 147 -11.22 -20.51 11.72
N THR A 148 -11.08 -19.84 10.57
CA THR A 148 -10.12 -20.23 9.52
C THR A 148 -8.98 -19.23 9.28
N SER A 149 -8.98 -18.09 9.98
CA SER A 149 -7.99 -17.01 9.80
C SER A 149 -6.54 -17.43 10.03
N SER A 150 -6.29 -18.48 10.82
CA SER A 150 -4.95 -19.01 11.10
C SER A 150 -4.40 -19.96 10.04
N TRP A 151 -5.19 -20.33 9.00
CA TRP A 151 -4.85 -21.41 8.06
C TRP A 151 -4.41 -20.89 6.67
N GLY A 152 -4.18 -19.58 6.53
CA GLY A 152 -3.73 -18.97 5.27
C GLY A 152 -2.22 -18.70 5.23
N LYS A 153 -1.52 -19.19 4.20
CA LYS A 153 -0.16 -18.73 3.86
C LYS A 153 -0.24 -17.41 3.07
N PRO A 154 0.66 -16.44 3.30
CA PRO A 154 0.73 -15.22 2.48
C PRO A 154 1.00 -15.58 1.01
N LYS A 155 0.46 -14.81 0.07
CA LYS A 155 0.78 -14.97 -1.36
C LYS A 155 2.26 -14.68 -1.56
N ARG A 156 3.06 -15.71 -1.84
CA ARG A 156 4.41 -15.53 -2.38
C ARG A 156 4.25 -15.13 -3.84
N HIS A 157 4.79 -13.97 -4.20
CA HIS A 157 5.18 -13.71 -5.58
C HIS A 157 6.67 -14.02 -5.66
N ASP A 158 7.04 -14.88 -6.62
CA ASP A 158 8.44 -15.12 -6.97
C ASP A 158 9.03 -13.80 -7.48
N PHE A 159 10.14 -13.40 -6.88
CA PHE A 159 10.92 -12.22 -7.23
C PHE A 159 11.62 -12.40 -8.57
#